data_AF-A0A139DF15-F1
#
_entry.id   AF-A0A139DF15-F1
#
_cell.length_a   1.000
_cell.length_b   1.000
_cell.length_c   1.000
_cell.angle_alpha   90.00
_cell.angle_beta   90.00
_cell.angle_gamma   90.00
#
_symmetry.space_group_name_H-M   'P 1'
#
loop_
_entity.id
_entity.type
_entity.pdbx_description
1 polymer ?
#
loop_
_entity_poly.entity_id
_entity_poly.type
_entity_poly.pdbx_seq_one_letter_code
_entity_poly.pdbx_strand_id
1 'polypeptide(L)'
;MNLKLFTLVGMGLVLLTGCVRTPVLMELPNNEEQSLYGEAVGGPIGNGSFEVSSLQGLSCKGTYNSLSQSRSLRVEFTCNDGRTGQAIITRSGTNLTNGSGTGELSDGQKVRILIGDVVHLRQGGY
;
A
#
# COMPACT_ATOMS: atom_id res chain seq x y z
N MET A 1 -11.64 -47.73 -40.59
CA MET A 1 -11.56 -48.02 -39.15
C MET A 1 -11.42 -46.70 -38.42
N ASN A 2 -12.48 -46.27 -37.74
CA ASN A 2 -12.56 -45.00 -37.03
C ASN A 2 -11.81 -45.12 -35.70
N LEU A 3 -10.96 -44.15 -35.36
CA LEU A 3 -10.52 -43.95 -33.99
C LEU A 3 -10.88 -42.53 -33.56
N LYS A 4 -12.04 -42.40 -32.91
CA LYS A 4 -12.34 -41.26 -32.05
C LYS A 4 -11.51 -41.43 -30.78
N LEU A 5 -10.65 -40.45 -30.47
CA LEU A 5 -10.14 -40.30 -29.10
C LEU A 5 -10.33 -38.86 -28.66
N PHE A 6 -11.20 -38.74 -27.66
CA PHE A 6 -11.66 -37.54 -27.00
C PHE A 6 -10.53 -36.85 -26.21
N THR A 7 -10.53 -35.52 -26.27
CA THR A 7 -10.30 -34.55 -25.18
C THR A 7 -9.12 -34.81 -24.23
N LEU A 8 -8.08 -33.98 -24.30
CA LEU A 8 -7.31 -33.62 -23.10
C LEU A 8 -6.69 -32.21 -23.16
N VAL A 9 -7.46 -31.29 -22.57
CA VAL A 9 -7.03 -30.27 -21.61
C VAL A 9 -5.91 -29.33 -22.06
N GLY A 10 -6.34 -28.12 -22.46
CA GLY A 10 -5.49 -26.93 -22.51
C GLY A 10 -4.87 -26.65 -21.15
N MET A 11 -3.57 -26.87 -21.06
CA MET A 11 -2.75 -26.50 -19.92
C MET A 11 -2.34 -25.03 -20.08
N GLY A 12 -3.31 -24.13 -19.90
CA GLY A 12 -3.04 -22.73 -19.64
C GLY A 12 -2.38 -22.62 -18.26
N LEU A 13 -1.05 -22.56 -18.24
CA LEU A 13 -0.27 -22.31 -17.03
C LEU A 13 -0.52 -20.86 -16.58
N VAL A 14 -1.61 -20.65 -15.85
CA VAL A 14 -1.88 -19.38 -15.17
C VAL A 14 -0.89 -19.29 -14.01
N LEU A 15 0.25 -18.66 -14.25
CA LEU A 15 1.17 -18.25 -13.19
C LEU A 15 0.43 -17.22 -12.33
N LEU A 16 -0.11 -17.66 -11.19
CA LEU A 16 -0.58 -16.77 -10.14
C LEU A 16 0.63 -16.00 -9.59
N THR A 17 0.95 -14.87 -10.23
CA THR A 17 1.84 -13.87 -9.64
C THR A 17 1.06 -13.20 -8.52
N GLY A 18 1.17 -13.76 -7.31
CA GLY A 18 0.61 -13.17 -6.11
C GLY A 18 1.24 -11.80 -5.88
N CYS A 19 0.54 -10.74 -6.25
CA CYS A 19 0.93 -9.39 -5.86
C CYS A 19 0.77 -9.28 -4.35
N VAL A 20 1.89 -9.18 -3.62
CA VAL A 20 1.87 -8.95 -2.18
C VAL A 20 1.25 -7.58 -1.93
N ARG A 21 0.16 -7.57 -1.16
CA ARG A 21 -0.52 -6.35 -0.70
C ARG A 21 -0.17 -6.11 0.76
N THR A 22 0.15 -4.87 1.08
CA THR A 22 0.50 -4.45 2.44
C THR A 22 -0.54 -3.44 2.89
N PRO A 23 -1.26 -3.68 4.01
CA PRO A 23 -2.19 -2.69 4.57
C PRO A 23 -1.49 -1.36 4.84
N VAL A 24 -2.19 -0.25 4.61
CA VAL A 24 -1.73 1.10 4.90
C VAL A 24 -2.80 1.85 5.66
N LEU A 25 -2.38 2.54 6.72
CA LEU A 25 -3.19 3.51 7.45
C LEU A 25 -2.46 4.85 7.44
N MET A 26 -3.13 5.89 6.97
CA MET A 26 -2.68 7.28 7.06
C MET A 26 -3.58 8.01 8.05
N GLU A 27 -2.99 8.49 9.14
CA GLU A 27 -3.67 9.28 10.15
C GLU A 27 -3.31 10.76 10.01
N LEU A 28 -4.30 11.59 10.25
CA LEU A 28 -4.19 13.04 10.33
C LEU A 28 -4.32 13.38 11.83
N PRO A 29 -3.23 13.74 12.55
CA PRO A 29 -3.24 13.84 14.02
C PRO A 29 -4.27 14.83 14.59
N ASN A 30 -4.68 15.82 13.81
CA ASN A 30 -5.69 16.81 14.20
C ASN A 30 -7.10 16.46 13.69
N ASN A 31 -7.28 15.29 13.07
CA ASN A 31 -8.53 14.85 12.47
C ASN A 31 -8.59 13.31 12.39
N GLU A 32 -8.72 12.66 13.54
CA GLU A 32 -8.75 11.19 13.62
C GLU A 32 -9.92 10.57 12.86
N GLU A 33 -11.05 11.27 12.76
CA GLU A 33 -12.24 10.85 11.99
C GLU A 33 -11.96 10.73 10.48
N GLN A 34 -10.91 11.39 9.97
CA GLN A 34 -10.48 11.33 8.57
C GLN A 34 -9.37 10.31 8.30
N SER A 35 -9.09 9.40 9.23
CA SER A 35 -8.09 8.34 9.01
C SER A 35 -8.36 7.59 7.70
N LEU A 36 -7.34 7.50 6.84
CA LEU A 36 -7.44 6.88 5.53
C LEU A 36 -6.85 5.47 5.57
N TYR A 37 -7.57 4.53 4.98
CA TYR A 37 -7.20 3.12 4.94
C TYR A 37 -7.04 2.66 3.49
N GLY A 38 -6.16 1.71 3.28
CA GLY A 38 -6.02 1.05 1.99
C GLY A 38 -4.81 0.15 1.95
N GLU A 39 -4.18 0.04 0.79
CA GLU A 39 -3.15 -0.95 0.52
C GLU A 39 -2.03 -0.39 -0.34
N ALA A 40 -0.82 -0.87 -0.08
CA ALA A 40 0.33 -0.74 -0.95
C ALA A 40 0.51 -2.03 -1.75
N VAL A 41 0.82 -1.88 -3.04
CA VAL A 41 1.09 -2.97 -3.98
C VAL A 41 2.51 -2.81 -4.51
N GLY A 42 3.27 -3.90 -4.50
CA GLY A 42 4.58 -3.93 -5.15
C GLY A 42 4.45 -4.07 -6.66
N GLY A 43 5.11 -3.20 -7.43
CA GLY A 43 5.16 -3.30 -8.89
C GLY A 43 6.28 -4.23 -9.40
N PRO A 44 6.11 -4.86 -10.58
CA PRO A 44 7.05 -5.85 -11.13
C PRO A 44 8.43 -5.29 -11.52
N ILE A 45 8.59 -3.97 -11.58
CA ILE A 45 9.84 -3.28 -11.96
C ILE A 45 10.22 -2.15 -10.99
N GLY A 46 9.86 -2.28 -9.71
CA GLY A 46 10.18 -1.28 -8.68
C GLY A 46 9.23 -0.10 -8.56
N ASN A 47 8.22 -0.01 -9.43
CA ASN A 47 7.17 1.00 -9.35
C ASN A 47 6.05 0.54 -8.41
N GLY A 48 6.32 0.59 -7.11
CA GLY A 48 5.28 0.36 -6.10
C GLY A 48 4.30 1.52 -6.05
N SER A 49 3.05 1.22 -5.72
CA SER A 49 2.01 2.23 -5.49
C SER A 49 1.24 1.93 -4.22
N PHE A 50 0.63 2.96 -3.65
CA PHE A 50 -0.34 2.80 -2.58
C PHE A 50 -1.52 3.74 -2.80
N GLU A 51 -2.67 3.33 -2.30
CA GLU A 51 -3.89 4.11 -2.30
C GLU A 51 -4.56 3.96 -0.94
N VAL A 52 -4.98 5.08 -0.36
CA VAL A 52 -5.71 5.13 0.91
C VAL A 52 -6.91 6.07 0.77
N SER A 53 -8.01 5.75 1.42
CA SER A 53 -9.22 6.58 1.44
C SER A 53 -9.93 6.57 2.79
N SER A 54 -10.68 7.63 3.05
CA SER A 54 -11.56 7.77 4.22
C SER A 54 -13.02 7.64 3.80
N LEU A 55 -13.90 7.37 4.76
CA LEU A 55 -15.36 7.34 4.53
C LEU A 55 -15.94 8.71 4.18
N GLN A 56 -15.23 9.79 4.51
CA GLN A 56 -15.60 11.17 4.21
C GLN A 56 -15.21 11.60 2.78
N GLY A 57 -14.58 10.70 2.00
CA GLY A 57 -14.29 10.92 0.58
C GLY A 57 -12.92 11.51 0.25
N LEU A 58 -12.08 11.78 1.26
CA LEU A 58 -10.67 12.10 1.02
C LEU A 58 -9.93 10.83 0.61
N SER A 59 -9.17 10.89 -0.49
CA SER A 59 -8.31 9.80 -0.96
C SER A 59 -6.95 10.32 -1.38
N CYS A 60 -5.90 9.55 -1.09
CA CYS A 60 -4.53 9.88 -1.45
C CYS A 60 -3.85 8.70 -2.13
N LYS A 61 -3.09 8.98 -3.19
CA LYS A 61 -2.35 7.98 -3.98
C LYS A 61 -0.89 8.36 -4.05
N GLY A 62 -0.01 7.39 -3.88
CA GLY A 62 1.43 7.63 -3.95
C GLY A 62 2.19 6.48 -4.57
N THR A 63 3.48 6.74 -4.81
CA THR A 63 4.40 5.76 -5.38
C THR A 63 5.64 5.62 -4.49
N TYR A 64 6.31 4.48 -4.64
CA TYR A 64 7.53 4.18 -3.90
C TYR A 64 8.39 3.18 -4.67
N ASN A 65 9.69 3.16 -4.39
CA ASN A 65 10.58 2.15 -4.94
C ASN A 65 10.37 0.81 -4.21
N SER A 66 9.60 -0.10 -4.80
CA SER A 66 9.29 -1.41 -4.20
C SER A 66 10.48 -2.38 -4.17
N LEU A 67 11.53 -2.12 -4.95
CA LEU A 67 12.76 -2.93 -4.94
C LEU A 67 13.78 -2.46 -3.90
N SER A 68 13.54 -1.29 -3.28
CA SER A 68 14.43 -0.77 -2.25
C SER A 68 14.51 -1.71 -1.05
N GLN A 69 15.73 -2.06 -0.64
CA GLN A 69 16.02 -2.82 0.58
C GLN A 69 16.35 -1.92 1.79
N SER A 70 16.22 -0.59 1.65
CA SER A 70 16.52 0.36 2.72
C SER A 70 15.46 0.32 3.83
N ARG A 71 15.85 0.33 5.11
CA ARG A 71 14.86 0.49 6.19
C ARG A 71 14.16 1.85 6.15
N SER A 72 14.76 2.88 5.56
CA SER A 72 14.11 4.17 5.33
C SER A 72 13.53 4.22 3.91
N LEU A 73 12.21 4.36 3.81
CA LEU A 73 11.48 4.49 2.54
C LEU A 73 10.86 5.89 2.46
N ARG A 74 11.30 6.66 1.47
CA ARG A 74 10.65 7.93 1.12
C ARG A 74 9.48 7.66 0.17
N VAL A 75 8.35 8.28 0.44
CA VAL A 75 7.16 8.21 -0.42
C VAL A 75 6.64 9.60 -0.70
N GLU A 76 6.09 9.78 -1.89
CA GLU A 76 5.41 10.99 -2.33
C GLU A 76 4.00 10.61 -2.78
N PHE A 77 3.04 11.49 -2.50
CA PHE A 77 1.63 11.21 -2.77
C PHE A 77 0.84 12.49 -3.04
N THR A 78 -0.31 12.30 -3.67
CA THR A 78 -1.26 13.36 -4.00
C THR A 78 -2.65 12.94 -3.53
N CYS A 79 -3.37 13.88 -2.94
CA CYS A 79 -4.74 13.70 -2.51
C CYS A 79 -5.72 14.28 -3.53
N ASN A 80 -6.95 13.76 -3.55
CA ASN A 80 -8.00 14.17 -4.49
C ASN A 80 -8.53 15.60 -4.27
N ASP A 81 -8.15 16.24 -3.16
CA ASP A 81 -8.40 17.66 -2.87
C ASP A 81 -7.30 18.60 -3.41
N GLY A 82 -6.30 18.06 -4.11
CA GLY A 82 -5.21 18.81 -4.72
C GLY A 82 -3.96 18.98 -3.85
N ARG A 83 -4.00 18.57 -2.57
CA ARG A 83 -2.80 18.62 -1.71
C ARG A 83 -1.81 17.53 -2.12
N THR A 84 -0.53 17.85 -2.02
CA THR A 84 0.57 16.88 -2.20
C THR A 84 1.25 16.63 -0.88
N GLY A 85 1.94 15.50 -0.73
CA GLY A 85 2.64 15.18 0.50
C GLY A 85 3.87 14.32 0.28
N GLN A 86 4.76 14.37 1.27
CA GLN A 86 5.94 13.50 1.35
C GLN A 86 6.05 12.93 2.76
N ALA A 87 6.46 11.67 2.86
CA ALA A 87 6.71 11.01 4.14
C ALA A 87 7.97 10.15 4.09
N ILE A 88 8.55 9.90 5.27
CA ILE A 88 9.63 8.93 5.47
C ILE A 88 9.11 7.84 6.39
N ILE A 89 9.13 6.61 5.91
CA ILE A 89 8.66 5.41 6.61
C ILE A 89 9.86 4.57 7.02
N THR A 90 9.93 4.25 8.31
CA THR A 90 10.89 3.27 8.85
C THR A 90 10.27 1.88 8.80
N ARG A 91 10.85 1.03 7.94
CA ARG A 91 10.44 -0.34 7.67
C ARG A 91 11.12 -1.34 8.60
N SER A 92 10.39 -2.39 8.93
CA SER A 92 10.71 -3.43 9.90
C SER A 92 10.24 -4.80 9.41
N GLY A 93 10.63 -5.85 10.13
CA GLY A 93 10.41 -7.24 9.71
C GLY A 93 11.39 -7.71 8.62
N THR A 94 11.37 -9.01 8.34
CA THR A 94 12.27 -9.66 7.38
C THR A 94 12.03 -9.19 5.95
N ASN A 95 10.78 -8.92 5.58
CA ASN A 95 10.38 -8.54 4.22
C ASN A 95 10.21 -7.02 4.05
N LEU A 96 10.51 -6.22 5.10
CA LEU A 96 10.32 -4.76 5.10
C LEU A 96 8.89 -4.30 4.78
N THR A 97 7.88 -5.13 5.04
CA THR A 97 6.46 -4.86 4.80
C THR A 97 5.74 -4.26 6.01
N ASN A 98 6.41 -4.13 7.15
CA ASN A 98 5.85 -3.57 8.39
C ASN A 98 6.56 -2.27 8.73
N GLY A 99 5.90 -1.30 9.37
CA GLY A 99 6.58 -0.08 9.79
C GLY A 99 5.69 1.11 10.06
N SER A 100 6.33 2.24 10.32
CA SER A 100 5.64 3.51 10.51
C SER A 100 6.52 4.69 10.10
N GLY A 101 5.88 5.82 9.81
CA GLY A 101 6.55 7.02 9.36
C GLY A 101 5.72 8.27 9.60
N THR A 102 6.35 9.41 9.37
CA THR A 102 5.71 10.71 9.45
C THR A 102 6.01 11.51 8.19
N GLY A 103 5.09 12.41 7.86
CA GLY A 103 5.20 13.28 6.72
C GLY A 103 4.41 14.56 6.91
N GLU A 104 4.30 15.29 5.82
CA GLU A 104 3.60 16.57 5.77
C GLU A 104 2.94 16.75 4.40
N LEU A 105 1.74 17.30 4.42
CA LEU A 105 1.02 17.78 3.24
C LEU A 105 1.47 19.21 2.88
N SER A 106 1.20 19.64 1.65
CA SER A 106 1.59 20.94 1.11
C SER A 106 1.00 22.14 1.85
N ASP A 107 -0.05 21.93 2.65
CA ASP A 107 -0.69 22.93 3.51
C ASP A 107 -0.10 22.97 4.94
N GLY A 108 0.93 22.15 5.21
CA GLY A 108 1.57 22.02 6.51
C GLY A 108 0.95 20.98 7.44
N GLN A 109 -0.14 20.32 7.03
CA GLN A 109 -0.77 19.29 7.85
C GLN A 109 0.16 18.08 7.99
N LYS A 110 0.48 17.71 9.24
CA LYS A 110 1.26 16.50 9.54
C LYS A 110 0.44 15.25 9.26
N VAL A 111 1.11 14.19 8.83
CA VAL A 111 0.53 12.86 8.66
C VAL A 111 1.39 11.82 9.35
N ARG A 112 0.75 10.78 9.88
CA ARG A 112 1.41 9.55 10.32
C ARG A 112 0.97 8.41 9.40
N ILE A 113 1.92 7.60 8.94
CA ILE A 113 1.65 6.46 8.06
C ILE A 113 2.09 5.19 8.77
N LEU A 114 1.20 4.21 8.86
CA LEU A 114 1.46 2.86 9.36
C LEU A 114 1.31 1.89 8.20
N ILE A 115 2.18 0.88 8.14
CA ILE A 115 2.11 -0.18 7.13
C ILE A 115 2.17 -1.56 7.77
N GLY A 116 1.47 -2.52 7.16
CA GLY A 116 1.51 -3.93 7.54
C GLY A 116 0.74 -4.24 8.83
N ASP A 117 1.26 -5.17 9.63
CA ASP A 117 0.60 -5.73 10.82
C ASP A 117 0.25 -4.66 11.87
N VAL A 118 1.04 -3.58 11.94
CA VAL A 118 0.81 -2.45 12.85
C VAL A 118 -0.53 -1.76 12.58
N VAL A 119 -1.03 -1.82 11.34
CA VAL A 119 -2.36 -1.29 10.97
C VAL A 119 -3.47 -2.06 11.69
N HIS A 120 -3.42 -3.39 11.66
CA HIS A 120 -4.43 -4.24 12.30
C HIS A 120 -4.43 -4.10 13.82
N LEU A 121 -3.25 -4.02 14.43
CA LEU A 121 -3.12 -3.80 15.88
C LEU A 121 -3.72 -2.46 16.32
N ARG A 122 -3.75 -1.45 15.43
CA ARG A 122 -4.40 -0.18 15.70
C ARG A 122 -5.92 -0.22 15.55
N GLN A 123 -6.44 -1.06 14.66
CA GLN A 123 -7.88 -1.24 14.47
C GLN A 123 -8.51 -2.16 15.53
N GLY A 124 -7.75 -3.12 16.05
CA GLY A 124 -8.23 -4.14 16.99
C GLY A 124 -8.16 -3.76 18.47
N GLY A 125 -8.20 -2.47 18.81
CA GLY A 125 -8.17 -2.00 20.19
C GLY A 125 -9.36 -2.52 21.00
N TYR A 126 -9.13 -3.58 21.77
CA TYR A 126 -9.84 -3.87 23.03
C TYR A 126 -9.23 -3.05 24.16
#